data_AF-A0A960MMQ8-F1
#
_entry.id   AF-A0A960MMQ8-F1
#
_cell.length_a   1.000
_cell.length_b   1.000
_cell.length_c   1.000
_cell.angle_alpha   90.00
_cell.angle_beta   90.00
_cell.angle_gamma   90.00
#
_symmetry.space_group_name_H-M   'P 1'
#
loop_
_entity.id
_entity.type
_entity.pdbx_description
1 polymer ?
#
loop_
_entity_poly.entity_id
_entity_poly.type
_entity_poly.pdbx_seq_one_letter_code
_entity_poly.pdbx_strand_id
1 'polypeptide(L)' 'MKKTVQLSFEFPKSEYPYLKLICAELGISFKQLTINALLKKIEDYEDKKLAQKARKRLKYMNHKDNISFEKASAEVV' A
#
# COMPACT_ATOMS: atom_id res chain seq x y z
N MET A 1 -16.65 17.50 13.25
CA MET A 1 -16.59 17.08 11.83
C MET A 1 -16.54 15.57 11.75
N LYS A 2 -17.41 14.93 10.96
CA LYS A 2 -17.28 13.48 10.68
C LYS A 2 -16.00 13.26 9.84
N LYS A 3 -14.99 12.57 10.40
CA LYS A 3 -13.71 12.26 9.74
C LYS A 3 -13.80 11.06 8.79
N THR A 4 -14.95 10.84 8.15
CA THR A 4 -15.20 9.62 7.36
C THR A 4 -15.73 10.00 5.99
N VAL A 5 -15.15 9.38 4.97
CA VAL A 5 -15.60 9.48 3.58
C VAL A 5 -16.42 8.23 3.26
N GLN A 6 -17.55 8.41 2.56
CA GLN A 6 -18.35 7.29 2.07
C GLN A 6 -17.81 6.83 0.72
N LEU A 7 -17.61 5.53 0.58
CA LEU A 7 -17.25 4.89 -0.68
C LEU A 7 -18.43 4.04 -1.15
N SER A 8 -18.82 4.21 -2.40
CA SER A 8 -19.88 3.44 -3.06
C SER A 8 -19.27 2.65 -4.22
N PHE A 9 -19.62 1.38 -4.32
CA PHE A 9 -19.12 0.47 -5.36
C PHE A 9 -20.31 -0.16 -6.08
N GLU A 10 -20.26 -0.16 -7.40
CA GLU A 10 -21.15 -0.95 -8.23
C GLU A 10 -20.47 -2.28 -8.54
N PHE A 11 -21.23 -3.37 -8.44
CA PHE A 11 -20.70 -4.71 -8.65
C PHE A 11 -21.66 -5.53 -9.51
N PRO A 12 -21.15 -6.34 -10.46
CA PRO A 12 -21.99 -7.20 -11.28
C PRO A 12 -22.84 -8.13 -10.43
N LYS A 13 -24.15 -8.16 -10.69
CA LYS A 13 -25.09 -9.00 -9.93
C LYS A 13 -24.77 -10.49 -10.03
N SER A 14 -24.24 -10.92 -11.17
CA SER A 14 -23.78 -12.30 -11.42
C SER A 14 -22.62 -12.71 -10.51
N GLU A 15 -21.78 -11.75 -10.10
CA GLU A 15 -20.58 -12.04 -9.32
C GLU A 15 -20.78 -11.86 -7.81
N TYR A 16 -21.84 -11.14 -7.43
CA TYR A 16 -22.18 -10.89 -6.03
C TYR A 16 -22.30 -12.15 -5.14
N PRO A 17 -22.82 -13.30 -5.61
CA PRO A 17 -22.82 -14.53 -4.84
C PRO A 17 -21.42 -15.05 -4.50
N TYR A 18 -20.47 -14.96 -5.43
CA TYR A 18 -19.08 -15.39 -5.17
C TYR A 18 -18.42 -14.49 -4.13
N LEU A 19 -18.70 -13.19 -4.19
CA LEU A 19 -18.21 -12.25 -3.19
C LEU A 19 -18.76 -12.61 -1.79
N LYS A 20 -20.03 -13.02 -1.69
CA LYS A 20 -20.63 -13.51 -0.42
C LYS A 20 -19.95 -14.78 0.08
N LEU A 21 -19.70 -15.74 -0.80
CA LEU A 21 -19.05 -17.01 -0.44
C LEU A 21 -17.66 -16.76 0.14
N ILE A 22 -16.85 -15.92 -0.51
CA ILE A 22 -15.51 -15.56 -0.02
C ILE A 22 -15.59 -14.86 1.34
N CYS A 23 -16.55 -13.95 1.53
CA CYS A 23 -16.74 -13.29 2.83
C CYS A 23 -17.11 -14.30 3.93
N ALA A 24 -17.96 -15.28 3.61
CA ALA A 24 -18.36 -16.32 4.55
C ALA A 24 -17.19 -17.26 4.90
N GLU A 25 -16.41 -17.68 3.90
CA GLU A 25 -15.22 -18.53 4.10
C GLU A 25 -14.15 -17.85 4.95
N LEU A 26 -13.92 -16.56 4.71
CA LEU A 26 -12.95 -15.76 5.48
C LEU A 26 -13.50 -15.27 6.84
N GLY A 27 -14.79 -15.45 7.11
CA GLY A 27 -15.43 -14.97 8.34
C GLY A 27 -15.44 -13.44 8.47
N ILE A 28 -15.43 -12.70 7.36
CA ILE A 28 -15.36 -11.24 7.34
C ILE A 28 -16.56 -10.62 6.64
N SER A 29 -16.85 -9.35 6.97
CA SER A 29 -17.88 -8.58 6.26
C SER A 29 -17.37 -8.07 4.91
N PHE A 30 -18.29 -7.77 3.99
CA PHE A 30 -17.98 -7.10 2.73
C PHE A 30 -17.16 -5.83 2.91
N LYS A 31 -17.57 -5.01 3.87
CA LYS A 31 -16.88 -3.76 4.18
C LYS A 31 -15.41 -4.03 4.54
N GLN A 32 -15.16 -5.06 5.36
CA GLN A 32 -13.81 -5.43 5.75
C GLN A 32 -12.99 -5.93 4.56
N LEU A 33 -13.57 -6.80 3.74
CA LEU A 33 -12.93 -7.32 2.53
C LEU A 33 -12.52 -6.17 1.60
N THR A 34 -13.45 -5.24 1.33
CA THR A 34 -13.20 -4.10 0.45
C THR A 34 -12.14 -3.15 1.02
N ILE A 35 -12.20 -2.83 2.32
CA ILE A 35 -11.19 -1.97 2.97
C ILE A 35 -9.81 -2.62 2.88
N ASN A 36 -9.70 -3.91 3.24
CA ASN A 36 -8.43 -4.62 3.21
C ASN A 36 -7.85 -4.68 1.78
N ALA A 37 -8.70 -4.95 0.78
CA ALA A 37 -8.29 -4.95 -0.61
C ALA A 37 -7.81 -3.57 -1.09
N LEU A 38 -8.50 -2.50 -0.69
CA LEU A 38 -8.10 -1.13 -1.02
C LEU A 38 -6.76 -0.76 -0.37
N LEU A 39 -6.61 -1.02 0.92
CA LEU A 39 -5.39 -0.71 1.67
C LEU A 39 -4.18 -1.41 1.05
N LYS A 40 -4.31 -2.71 0.78
CA LYS A 40 -3.25 -3.48 0.11
C LYS A 40 -2.85 -2.88 -1.24
N LYS A 41 -3.82 -2.38 -2.02
CA LYS A 41 -3.53 -1.75 -3.31
C LYS A 41 -2.85 -0.38 -3.18
N ILE A 42 -3.17 0.36 -2.13
CA ILE A 42 -2.48 1.62 -1.81
C ILE A 42 -1.04 1.33 -1.43
N GLU A 43 -0.81 0.38 -0.53
CA GLU A 43 0.53 -0.06 -0.10
C GLU A 43 1.37 -0.54 -1.29
N ASP A 44 0.83 -1.44 -2.13
CA ASP A 44 1.49 -1.92 -3.35
C ASP A 44 1.96 -0.75 -4.26
N TYR A 45 1.13 0.29 -4.38
CA TYR A 45 1.42 1.45 -5.20
C TYR A 45 2.50 2.35 -4.57
N GLU A 46 2.43 2.57 -3.26
CA GLU A 46 3.42 3.33 -2.50
C GLU A 46 4.80 2.66 -2.56
N ASP A 47 4.85 1.35 -2.35
CA ASP A 47 6.08 0.56 -2.47
C ASP A 47 6.68 0.67 -3.87
N LYS A 48 5.85 0.57 -4.91
CA LYS A 48 6.30 0.74 -6.30
C LYS A 48 6.87 2.14 -6.54
N LYS A 49 6.23 3.19 -6.00
CA LYS A 49 6.70 4.57 -6.09
C LYS A 49 8.03 4.77 -5.35
N LEU A 50 8.15 4.23 -4.13
CA LEU A 50 9.37 4.28 -3.33
C LEU A 50 10.52 3.57 -4.03
N ALA A 51 10.28 2.36 -4.55
CA ALA A 51 11.27 1.60 -5.31
C ALA A 51 11.73 2.37 -6.57
N GLN A 52 10.81 3.02 -7.28
CA GLN A 52 11.16 3.87 -8.43
C GLN A 52 12.01 5.07 -8.01
N LYS A 53 11.67 5.73 -6.89
CA LYS A 53 12.43 6.87 -6.36
C LYS A 53 13.84 6.44 -5.92
N ALA A 54 13.95 5.31 -5.23
CA ALA A 54 15.23 4.73 -4.81
C ALA A 54 16.12 4.38 -6.02
N ARG A 55 15.55 3.72 -7.05
CA ARG A 55 16.27 3.40 -8.30
C ARG A 55 16.75 4.66 -9.02
N LYS A 56 15.92 5.70 -9.11
CA LYS A 56 16.34 7.00 -9.67
C LYS A 56 17.48 7.61 -8.84
N ARG A 57 17.36 7.65 -7.52
CA ARG A 57 18.40 8.18 -6.65
C ARG A 57 19.72 7.45 -6.83
N LEU A 58 19.71 6.12 -6.86
CA LEU A 58 20.91 5.30 -7.12
C LEU A 58 21.53 5.57 -8.50
N LYS A 59 20.70 5.73 -9.54
CA LYS A 59 21.18 5.99 -10.90
C LYS A 59 21.86 7.36 -11.07
N TYR A 60 21.40 8.37 -10.32
CA TYR A 60 21.91 9.74 -10.39
C TYR A 60 22.75 10.13 -9.18
N MET A 61 23.10 9.16 -8.33
CA MET A 61 23.87 9.41 -7.12
C MET A 61 25.31 9.74 -7.50
N ASN A 62 25.80 10.89 -7.03
CA ASN A 62 27.20 11.24 -7.18
C ASN A 62 27.96 10.77 -5.95
N HIS A 63 29.21 10.31 -6.10
CA HIS A 63 29.97 9.75 -4.97
C HIS A 63 30.16 10.73 -3.79
N LYS A 64 30.03 12.03 -4.07
CA LYS A 64 30.10 13.13 -3.09
C LYS A 64 28.84 13.29 -2.23
N ASP A 65 27.71 12.71 -2.65
CA ASP A 65 26.44 12.73 -1.89
C ASP A 65 26.38 11.61 -0.84
N ASN A 66 27.37 10.73 -0.81
CA ASN A 66 27.47 9.66 0.19
C ASN A 66 28.08 10.22 1.49
N ILE A 67 27.39 10.00 2.60
CA ILE A 67 27.98 10.13 3.93
C ILE A 67 28.96 8.98 4.17
N SER A 68 30.04 9.22 4.93
CA SER A 68 30.96 8.15 5.31
C SER A 68 30.26 7.15 6.21
N PHE A 69 30.74 5.90 6.19
CA PHE A 69 30.20 4.84 7.03
C PHE A 69 30.21 5.21 8.52
N GLU A 70 31.27 5.90 8.97
CA GLU A 70 31.39 6.37 10.36
C GLU A 70 30.27 7.35 10.74
N LYS A 71 29.91 8.27 9.83
CA LYS A 71 28.77 9.19 10.05
C LYS A 71 27.44 8.47 10.04
N ALA A 72 27.26 7.50 9.15
CA ALA A 72 26.03 6.71 9.09
C ALA A 72 25.82 5.86 10.36
N SER A 73 26.89 5.28 10.92
CA SER A 73 26.81 4.45 12.14
C SER A 73 26.49 5.26 13.41
N ALA A 74 26.80 6.56 13.42
CA ALA A 74 26.55 7.43 14.56
C ALA A 74 25.09 7.92 14.67
N GLU A 75 24.32 7.91 13.57
CA GLU A 75 22.90 8.31 13.56
C GLU A 75 21.93 7.19 13.95
N VAL A 76 22.40 5.94 14.03
CA VAL A 76 21.57 4.74 14.29
C VAL A 76 21.65 4.29 15.76
N VAL A 77 22.41 5.02 16.60
CA VAL A 77 22.52 4.80 18.06
C VAL A 77 21.68 5.82 18.82
#